data_AF-A0A0C4Y2X2-F1
#
_entry.id   AF-A0A0C4Y2X2-F1
#
_cell.length_a   1.000
_cell.length_b   1.000
_cell.length_c   1.000
_cell.angle_alpha   90.00
_cell.angle_beta   90.00
_cell.angle_gamma   90.00
#
_symmetry.space_group_name_H-M   'P 1'
#
loop_
_entity.id
_entity.type
_entity.pdbx_description
1 polymer ?
#
loop_
_entity_poly.entity_id
_entity_poly.type
_entity_poly.pdbx_seq_one_letter_code
_entity_poly.pdbx_strand_id
1 'polypeptide(L)'
;MSDIKSLEDIFNDDDLGLLDDGKDGDIFKIKHVPVQRAAADEVAKRKRCKDFDQFEHLFKDVHRELREGKRKLLPFHDKSYQLEKGSYYVLNGLLVYLADFTFTREDKTVNKVRTRKDGRTRTIFENGTESTMLYRSLAKALYNDGRIVSETNEQANSNFYTNFGGITENDTSTGYIYILKSHSKEPKIQSLEHLYKIGFSTTTVEKRIANAKKEPTYLMADVEVIAEYQAFNINPQKFEYYLHAFFGEACLDLLVADKGGKNHQPKEWFIAPLNVIQQAVELLVNSQIMNYKYNKLTKEIELK
;
A
#
# COMPACT_ATOMS: atom_id res chain seq x y z
N MET A 1 -28.64 -59.29 -10.33
CA MET A 1 -28.71 -59.27 -8.85
C MET A 1 -28.78 -60.71 -8.42
N SER A 2 -27.67 -61.25 -7.93
CA SER A 2 -27.60 -62.62 -7.43
C SER A 2 -28.16 -62.62 -6.01
N ASP A 3 -29.09 -63.55 -5.72
CA ASP A 3 -29.69 -63.70 -4.39
C ASP A 3 -28.65 -64.27 -3.41
N ILE A 4 -28.31 -63.49 -2.38
CA ILE A 4 -27.41 -63.89 -1.30
C ILE A 4 -28.20 -64.79 -0.32
N LYS A 5 -27.78 -66.05 -0.16
CA LYS A 5 -28.53 -67.04 0.64
C LYS A 5 -27.81 -67.50 1.91
N SER A 6 -26.55 -67.12 2.11
CA SER A 6 -25.77 -67.50 3.29
C SER A 6 -24.69 -66.48 3.62
N LEU A 7 -24.15 -66.53 4.85
CA LEU A 7 -23.00 -65.72 5.24
C LEU A 7 -21.76 -66.11 4.43
N GLU A 8 -21.61 -67.38 4.05
CA GLU A 8 -20.51 -67.86 3.21
C GLU A 8 -20.52 -67.26 1.79
N ASP A 9 -21.69 -66.93 1.23
CA ASP A 9 -21.78 -66.26 -0.08
C ASP A 9 -21.25 -64.81 -0.02
N ILE A 10 -21.34 -64.15 1.16
CA ILE A 10 -20.83 -62.79 1.36
C ILE A 10 -19.29 -62.80 1.48
N PHE A 11 -18.71 -63.84 2.06
CA PHE A 11 -17.26 -63.96 2.23
C PHE A 11 -16.53 -64.40 0.96
N ASN A 12 -17.21 -65.09 0.03
CA ASN A 12 -16.61 -65.54 -1.23
C ASN A 12 -16.66 -64.49 -2.35
N ASP A 13 -17.47 -63.43 -2.20
CA ASP A 13 -17.57 -62.31 -3.16
C ASP A 13 -16.63 -61.16 -2.76
N ASP A 14 -15.36 -61.47 -2.51
CA ASP A 14 -14.31 -60.48 -2.22
C ASP A 14 -13.66 -59.95 -3.51
N ASP A 15 -14.50 -59.42 -4.40
CA ASP A 15 -14.09 -58.83 -5.69
C ASP A 15 -13.13 -57.63 -5.53
N LEU A 16 -13.00 -57.11 -4.30
CA LEU A 16 -12.14 -55.99 -3.94
C LEU A 16 -10.86 -56.40 -3.19
N GLY A 17 -10.67 -57.69 -2.88
CA GLY A 17 -9.48 -58.22 -2.20
C GLY A 17 -9.25 -57.62 -0.82
N LEU A 18 -10.32 -57.28 -0.09
CA LEU A 18 -10.27 -56.61 1.22
C LEU A 18 -10.13 -57.59 2.39
N LEU A 19 -10.42 -58.87 2.17
CA LEU A 19 -10.41 -59.91 3.18
C LEU A 19 -9.15 -60.78 3.14
N ASP A 20 -8.28 -60.61 2.13
CA ASP A 20 -6.95 -61.21 2.11
C ASP A 20 -6.06 -60.49 3.13
N ASP A 21 -5.83 -61.15 4.26
CA ASP A 21 -4.86 -60.77 5.28
C ASP A 21 -3.43 -61.07 4.79
N GLY A 22 -3.07 -60.38 3.71
CA GLY A 22 -1.73 -60.36 3.14
C GLY A 22 -0.71 -60.17 4.26
N LYS A 23 0.26 -61.09 4.32
CA LYS A 23 1.38 -61.11 5.26
C LYS A 23 2.26 -59.88 5.07
N ASP A 24 1.84 -58.75 5.62
CA ASP A 24 2.64 -57.64 6.10
C ASP A 24 1.65 -56.56 6.54
N GLY A 25 1.75 -56.12 7.81
CA GLY A 25 0.86 -55.16 8.47
C GLY A 25 0.89 -53.74 7.88
N ASP A 26 0.54 -53.60 6.60
CA ASP A 26 0.54 -52.34 5.84
C ASP A 26 -0.75 -51.53 6.10
N ILE A 27 -1.71 -52.04 6.90
CA ILE A 27 -2.91 -51.30 7.36
C ILE A 27 -2.53 -50.04 8.13
N PHE A 28 -1.36 -50.04 8.77
CA PHE A 28 -0.82 -48.88 9.50
C PHE A 28 0.00 -47.93 8.61
N LYS A 29 0.19 -48.25 7.33
CA LYS A 29 0.96 -47.44 6.37
C LYS A 29 0.03 -46.79 5.36
N ILE A 30 -0.43 -45.61 5.75
CA ILE A 30 -1.27 -44.74 4.97
C ILE A 30 -0.49 -44.22 3.74
N LYS A 31 -0.74 -44.78 2.54
CA LYS A 31 -0.05 -44.41 1.29
C LYS A 31 -0.69 -43.25 0.51
N HIS A 32 -1.94 -42.87 0.80
CA HIS A 32 -2.73 -41.91 0.00
C HIS A 32 -3.28 -40.70 0.76
N VAL A 33 -2.83 -40.45 1.99
CA VAL A 33 -3.13 -39.18 2.66
C VAL A 33 -2.08 -38.16 2.22
N PRO A 34 -2.48 -36.95 1.76
CA PRO A 34 -1.50 -35.90 1.49
C PRO A 34 -0.68 -35.72 2.75
N VAL A 35 0.63 -35.97 2.66
CA VAL A 35 1.60 -35.85 3.75
C VAL A 35 1.16 -34.68 4.60
N GLN A 36 0.74 -34.97 5.83
CA GLN A 36 0.45 -33.99 6.84
C GLN A 36 1.61 -33.02 6.77
N ARG A 37 1.37 -31.81 6.22
CA ARG A 37 2.43 -30.82 6.01
C ARG A 37 3.17 -30.77 7.32
N ALA A 38 4.45 -31.12 7.30
CA ALA A 38 5.32 -31.05 8.47
C ALA A 38 4.88 -29.81 9.25
N ALA A 39 4.42 -30.03 10.49
CA ALA A 39 3.84 -28.98 11.31
C ALA A 39 4.72 -27.74 11.14
N ALA A 40 4.13 -26.72 10.52
CA ALA A 40 4.87 -25.68 9.82
C ALA A 40 6.05 -25.19 10.67
N ASP A 41 7.22 -25.22 10.04
CA ASP A 41 8.51 -24.70 10.49
C ASP A 41 8.40 -23.66 11.60
N GLU A 42 9.07 -23.94 12.73
CA GLU A 42 9.38 -22.98 13.78
C GLU A 42 8.27 -21.94 14.05
N VAL A 43 7.30 -22.29 14.90
CA VAL A 43 6.57 -21.26 15.65
C VAL A 43 7.64 -20.44 16.37
N ALA A 44 7.96 -19.25 15.83
CA ALA A 44 9.00 -18.38 16.35
C ALA A 44 8.67 -18.08 17.82
N LYS A 45 9.28 -18.85 18.72
CA LYS A 45 9.00 -18.80 20.15
C LYS A 45 9.21 -17.36 20.60
N ARG A 46 8.14 -16.75 21.12
CA ARG A 46 8.19 -15.41 21.70
C ARG A 46 9.24 -15.43 22.81
N LYS A 47 10.24 -14.56 22.70
CA LYS A 47 11.29 -14.38 23.71
C LYS A 47 10.98 -13.13 24.50
N ARG A 48 11.45 -13.05 25.74
CA ARG A 48 11.37 -11.80 26.50
C ARG A 48 12.23 -10.74 25.82
N CYS A 49 11.65 -9.59 25.51
CA CYS A 49 12.38 -8.48 24.92
C CYS A 49 13.24 -7.81 26.01
N LYS A 50 14.54 -7.65 25.74
CA LYS A 50 15.47 -7.03 26.70
C LYS A 50 15.38 -5.50 26.70
N ASP A 51 14.97 -4.91 25.59
CA ASP A 51 14.93 -3.46 25.38
C ASP A 51 13.51 -2.91 25.46
N PHE A 52 12.58 -3.64 26.11
CA PHE A 52 11.15 -3.31 26.08
C PHE A 52 10.83 -1.95 26.69
N ASP A 53 11.63 -1.48 27.65
CA ASP A 53 11.47 -0.17 28.29
C ASP A 53 11.50 0.98 27.25
N GLN A 54 12.22 0.78 26.13
CA GLN A 54 12.27 1.74 25.03
C GLN A 54 11.00 1.76 24.17
N PHE A 55 10.18 0.72 24.22
CA PHE A 55 8.98 0.59 23.39
C PHE A 55 7.69 0.71 24.20
N GLU A 56 7.72 0.50 25.52
CA GLU A 56 6.53 0.50 26.39
C GLU A 56 5.71 1.80 26.28
N HIS A 57 6.39 2.95 26.23
CA HIS A 57 5.73 4.26 26.11
C HIS A 57 4.97 4.39 24.77
N LEU A 58 5.54 3.88 23.68
CA LEU A 58 4.93 3.90 22.36
C LEU A 58 3.59 3.15 22.34
N PHE A 59 3.55 1.95 22.95
CA PHE A 59 2.30 1.17 23.05
C PHE A 59 1.23 1.92 23.86
N LYS A 60 1.61 2.59 24.96
CA LYS A 60 0.70 3.39 25.78
C LYS A 60 0.14 4.59 25.00
N ASP A 61 0.97 5.23 24.20
CA ASP A 61 0.59 6.35 23.34
C ASP A 61 -0.38 5.90 22.24
N VAL A 62 -0.10 4.78 21.57
CA VAL A 62 -1.03 4.21 20.57
C VAL A 62 -2.39 3.86 21.18
N HIS A 63 -2.41 3.26 22.38
CA HIS A 63 -3.67 3.00 23.09
C HIS A 63 -4.43 4.28 23.47
N ARG A 64 -3.72 5.34 23.85
CA ARG A 64 -4.34 6.65 24.11
C ARG A 64 -4.94 7.24 22.82
N GLU A 65 -4.19 7.19 21.72
CA GLU A 65 -4.60 7.75 20.43
C GLU A 65 -5.74 6.97 19.77
N LEU A 66 -5.82 5.65 19.99
CA LEU A 66 -6.97 4.83 19.60
C LEU A 66 -8.23 5.20 20.39
N ARG A 67 -8.10 5.51 21.70
CA ARG A 67 -9.23 5.99 22.52
C ARG A 67 -9.69 7.39 22.14
N GLU A 68 -8.76 8.27 21.77
CA GLU A 68 -9.05 9.63 21.31
C GLU A 68 -9.58 9.68 19.87
N GLY A 69 -9.61 8.54 19.15
CA GLY A 69 -10.08 8.47 17.77
C GLY A 69 -9.12 9.06 16.73
N LYS A 70 -7.88 9.39 17.14
CA LYS A 70 -6.81 9.86 16.25
C LYS A 70 -6.24 8.74 15.38
N ARG A 71 -6.36 7.48 15.84
CA ARG A 71 -6.05 6.27 15.07
C ARG A 71 -7.29 5.40 14.90
N LYS A 72 -7.34 4.63 13.83
CA LYS A 72 -8.42 3.68 13.52
C LYS A 72 -7.83 2.29 13.29
N LEU A 73 -8.56 1.26 13.69
CA LEU A 73 -8.22 -0.13 13.37
C LEU A 73 -8.82 -0.48 12.00
N LEU A 74 -7.95 -0.67 11.01
CA LEU A 74 -8.33 -1.06 9.66
C LEU A 74 -8.16 -2.56 9.47
N PRO A 75 -9.07 -3.23 8.74
CA PRO A 75 -8.92 -4.65 8.46
C PRO A 75 -7.80 -4.89 7.43
N PHE A 76 -6.91 -5.85 7.69
CA PHE A 76 -5.81 -6.19 6.79
C PHE A 76 -6.34 -6.99 5.58
N HIS A 77 -6.52 -6.33 4.43
CA HIS A 77 -7.07 -6.94 3.21
C HIS A 77 -6.03 -7.34 2.16
N ASP A 78 -4.78 -6.87 2.30
CA ASP A 78 -3.81 -6.99 1.23
C ASP A 78 -3.15 -8.38 1.19
N LYS A 79 -3.40 -9.13 0.10
CA LYS A 79 -2.73 -10.40 -0.21
C LYS A 79 -1.29 -10.20 -0.69
N SER A 80 -0.89 -8.97 -0.98
CA SER A 80 0.45 -8.60 -1.47
C SER A 80 1.48 -8.52 -0.33
N TYR A 81 1.06 -8.71 0.93
CA TYR A 81 1.90 -8.73 2.10
C TYR A 81 2.76 -7.47 2.24
N GLN A 82 2.21 -6.27 2.02
CA GLN A 82 2.95 -5.02 2.25
C GLN A 82 2.92 -4.69 3.75
N LEU A 83 3.96 -5.09 4.48
CA LEU A 83 4.18 -4.72 5.86
C LEU A 83 5.20 -3.58 5.88
N GLU A 84 4.83 -2.52 6.57
CA GLU A 84 5.67 -1.34 6.73
C GLU A 84 6.44 -1.38 8.05
N LYS A 85 7.74 -1.07 7.98
CA LYS A 85 8.61 -0.93 9.14
C LYS A 85 8.17 0.29 9.95
N GLY A 86 8.14 0.17 11.28
CA GLY A 86 7.67 1.23 12.17
C GLY A 86 6.15 1.27 12.32
N SER A 87 5.41 0.44 11.59
CA SER A 87 3.96 0.40 11.68
C SER A 87 3.48 -0.54 12.79
N TYR A 88 2.27 -0.24 13.28
CA TYR A 88 1.62 -0.98 14.35
C TYR A 88 0.49 -1.84 13.81
N TYR A 89 0.41 -3.06 14.32
CA TYR A 89 -0.59 -4.04 13.93
C TYR A 89 -1.21 -4.65 15.19
N VAL A 90 -2.40 -5.23 15.05
CA VAL A 90 -3.03 -6.04 16.08
C VAL A 90 -3.03 -7.48 15.60
N LEU A 91 -2.45 -8.38 16.38
CA LEU A 91 -2.41 -9.82 16.09
C LEU A 91 -2.94 -10.60 17.29
N ASN A 92 -4.01 -11.37 17.09
CA ASN A 92 -4.70 -12.12 18.16
C ASN A 92 -5.07 -11.23 19.36
N GLY A 93 -5.54 -10.00 19.10
CA GLY A 93 -5.91 -9.03 20.13
C GLY A 93 -4.74 -8.36 20.86
N LEU A 94 -3.48 -8.68 20.53
CA LEU A 94 -2.30 -8.02 21.08
C LEU A 94 -1.75 -6.99 20.10
N LEU A 95 -1.35 -5.82 20.61
CA LEU A 95 -0.66 -4.82 19.79
C LEU A 95 0.79 -5.25 19.51
N VAL A 96 1.18 -5.10 18.24
CA VAL A 96 2.48 -5.53 17.70
C VAL A 96 3.10 -4.37 16.95
N TYR A 97 4.36 -4.09 17.25
CA TYR A 97 5.19 -3.12 16.56
C TYR A 97 6.19 -3.85 15.66
N LEU A 98 6.22 -3.52 14.37
CA LEU A 98 7.21 -4.04 13.44
C LEU A 98 8.47 -3.17 13.48
N ALA A 99 9.42 -3.51 14.34
CA ALA A 99 10.62 -2.72 14.56
C ALA A 99 11.58 -2.77 13.35
N ASP A 100 11.74 -3.94 12.74
CA ASP A 100 12.62 -4.09 11.59
C ASP A 100 12.28 -5.36 10.78
N PHE A 101 12.78 -5.44 9.55
CA PHE A 101 12.82 -6.69 8.80
C PHE A 101 14.09 -6.76 7.93
N THR A 102 14.68 -7.94 7.83
CA THR A 102 15.84 -8.20 6.99
C THR A 102 15.49 -9.23 5.93
N PHE A 103 15.62 -8.87 4.66
CA PHE A 103 15.47 -9.82 3.55
C PHE A 103 16.77 -10.59 3.35
N THR A 104 16.75 -11.89 3.64
CA THR A 104 17.92 -12.76 3.51
C THR A 104 18.11 -13.35 2.11
N ARG A 105 17.11 -13.24 1.22
CA ARG A 105 17.17 -13.78 -0.15
C ARG A 105 16.49 -12.85 -1.14
N GLU A 106 17.17 -12.53 -2.23
CA GLU A 106 16.59 -11.88 -3.41
C GLU A 106 15.80 -12.88 -4.26
N ASP A 107 14.86 -12.38 -5.08
CA ASP A 107 14.09 -13.22 -6.00
C ASP A 107 15.04 -13.85 -7.02
N LYS A 108 15.22 -15.17 -6.96
CA LYS A 108 15.96 -15.94 -7.97
C LYS A 108 15.09 -17.09 -8.45
N THR A 109 14.86 -17.11 -9.76
CA THR A 109 14.23 -18.26 -10.42
C THR A 109 15.35 -19.14 -10.96
N VAL A 110 15.55 -20.31 -10.35
CA VAL A 110 16.50 -21.32 -10.82
C VAL A 110 15.70 -22.60 -11.03
N ASN A 111 15.81 -23.21 -12.22
CA ASN A 111 15.19 -24.50 -12.57
C ASN A 111 13.68 -24.61 -12.29
N LYS A 112 12.86 -23.68 -12.78
CA LYS A 112 11.39 -23.65 -12.59
C LYS A 112 10.90 -23.61 -11.13
N VAL A 113 11.81 -23.52 -10.16
CA VAL A 113 11.49 -23.30 -8.74
C VAL A 113 11.62 -21.80 -8.46
N ARG A 114 10.48 -21.16 -8.18
CA ARG A 114 10.42 -19.72 -7.89
C ARG A 114 10.82 -19.48 -6.44
N THR A 115 12.11 -19.21 -6.21
CA THR A 115 12.59 -18.82 -4.88
C THR A 115 12.26 -17.35 -4.69
N ARG A 116 11.21 -17.08 -3.90
CA ARG A 116 10.71 -15.72 -3.69
C ARG A 116 11.31 -15.10 -2.42
N LYS A 117 11.49 -13.78 -2.38
CA LYS A 117 11.98 -13.01 -1.21
C LYS A 117 11.31 -13.45 0.10
N ASP A 118 12.10 -13.93 1.04
CA ASP A 118 11.67 -14.23 2.40
C ASP A 118 12.71 -13.68 3.39
N GLY A 119 12.21 -13.05 4.43
CA GLY A 119 12.99 -12.26 5.38
C GLY A 119 12.52 -12.48 6.80
N ARG A 120 13.41 -12.26 7.77
CA ARG A 120 13.04 -12.31 9.20
C ARG A 120 12.63 -10.92 9.66
N THR A 121 11.55 -10.86 10.42
CA THR A 121 11.06 -9.63 11.06
C THR A 121 11.54 -9.57 12.50
N ARG A 122 11.72 -8.38 13.07
CA ARG A 122 11.79 -8.15 14.51
C ARG A 122 10.47 -7.52 14.92
N THR A 123 9.61 -8.31 15.53
CA THR A 123 8.30 -7.87 16.03
C THR A 123 8.32 -7.79 17.54
N ILE A 124 7.81 -6.70 18.08
CA ILE A 124 7.71 -6.46 19.52
C ILE A 124 6.23 -6.41 19.89
N PHE A 125 5.85 -7.15 20.92
CA PHE A 125 4.48 -7.23 21.41
C PHE A 125 4.32 -6.36 22.66
N GLU A 126 3.14 -5.80 22.86
CA GLU A 126 2.82 -4.96 24.02
C GLU A 126 3.01 -5.65 25.38
N ASN A 127 3.04 -6.99 25.40
CA ASN A 127 3.23 -7.78 26.61
C ASN A 127 4.72 -8.01 26.96
N GLY A 128 5.65 -7.26 26.38
CA GLY A 128 7.07 -7.37 26.67
C GLY A 128 7.78 -8.53 25.98
N THR A 129 7.15 -9.15 24.99
CA THR A 129 7.77 -10.23 24.21
C THR A 129 8.17 -9.78 22.82
N GLU A 130 9.20 -10.38 22.25
CA GLU A 130 9.60 -10.19 20.85
C GLU A 130 9.60 -11.52 20.10
N SER A 131 9.30 -11.46 18.80
CA SER A 131 9.35 -12.61 17.90
C SER A 131 10.13 -12.27 16.64
N THR A 132 10.92 -13.24 16.20
CA THR A 132 11.70 -13.15 14.95
C THR A 132 11.04 -13.94 13.81
N MET A 133 9.71 -13.81 13.69
CA MET A 133 8.95 -14.59 12.72
C MET A 133 9.28 -14.20 11.28
N LEU A 134 9.09 -15.13 10.36
CA LEU A 134 9.22 -14.85 8.93
C LEU A 134 8.19 -13.79 8.51
N TYR A 135 8.61 -12.90 7.62
CA TYR A 135 7.79 -11.81 7.10
C TYR A 135 6.46 -12.32 6.55
N ARG A 136 6.49 -13.43 5.81
CA ARG A 136 5.28 -14.07 5.28
C ARG A 136 4.40 -14.69 6.34
N SER A 137 5.00 -15.27 7.37
CA SER A 137 4.24 -15.84 8.48
C SER A 137 3.51 -14.74 9.25
N LEU A 138 4.16 -13.60 9.48
CA LEU A 138 3.54 -12.41 10.07
C LEU A 138 2.39 -11.91 9.19
N ALA A 139 2.67 -11.69 7.91
CA ALA A 139 1.68 -11.13 6.99
C ALA A 139 0.48 -12.07 6.78
N LYS A 140 0.70 -13.39 6.77
CA LYS A 140 -0.38 -14.39 6.73
C LYS A 140 -1.18 -14.42 8.03
N ALA A 141 -0.51 -14.29 9.17
CA ALA A 141 -1.19 -14.24 10.47
C ALA A 141 -2.07 -12.97 10.57
N LEU A 142 -1.57 -11.84 10.06
CA LEU A 142 -2.32 -10.59 9.97
C LEU A 142 -3.47 -10.66 8.96
N TYR A 143 -3.31 -11.39 7.85
CA TYR A 143 -4.40 -11.60 6.90
C TYR A 143 -5.55 -12.42 7.47
N ASN A 144 -5.26 -13.40 8.34
CA ASN A 144 -6.29 -14.27 8.88
C ASN A 144 -7.13 -13.60 9.98
N ASP A 145 -6.50 -12.86 10.89
CA ASP A 145 -7.17 -12.26 12.05
C ASP A 145 -6.50 -10.97 12.55
N GLY A 146 -5.73 -10.31 11.69
CA GLY A 146 -5.01 -9.09 12.03
C GLY A 146 -5.74 -7.81 11.66
N ARG A 147 -5.40 -6.75 12.38
CA ARG A 147 -5.80 -5.38 12.04
C ARG A 147 -4.57 -4.49 11.91
N ILE A 148 -4.65 -3.50 11.04
CA ILE A 148 -3.66 -2.43 10.91
C ILE A 148 -4.11 -1.30 11.83
N VAL A 149 -3.18 -0.76 12.61
CA VAL A 149 -3.41 0.49 13.34
C VAL A 149 -3.05 1.62 12.38
N SER A 150 -4.02 2.46 12.01
CA SER A 150 -3.75 3.59 11.13
C SER A 150 -2.73 4.54 11.75
N GLU A 151 -1.95 5.19 10.91
CA GLU A 151 -1.11 6.30 11.33
C GLU A 151 -1.97 7.48 11.79
N THR A 152 -1.47 8.27 12.74
CA THR A 152 -2.04 9.58 13.06
C THR A 152 -1.76 10.58 11.95
N ASN A 153 -2.60 11.60 11.74
CA ASN A 153 -2.34 12.66 10.73
C ASN A 153 -0.95 13.31 10.85
N GLU A 154 -0.42 13.47 12.07
CA GLU A 154 0.94 14.00 12.30
C GLU A 154 2.04 12.99 11.95
N GLN A 155 1.79 11.69 12.12
CA GLN A 155 2.69 10.63 11.65
C GLN A 155 2.58 10.41 10.14
N ALA A 156 1.39 10.52 9.55
CA ALA A 156 1.24 10.51 8.09
C ALA A 156 2.00 11.70 7.46
N ASN A 157 1.99 12.87 8.11
CA ASN A 157 2.80 14.04 7.72
C ASN A 157 4.29 13.92 8.07
N SER A 158 4.68 13.14 9.07
CA SER A 158 6.10 12.87 9.38
C SER A 158 6.66 11.82 8.44
N ASN A 159 5.93 10.73 8.23
CA ASN A 159 6.15 9.69 7.24
C ASN A 159 6.02 10.21 5.82
N PHE A 160 5.32 11.32 5.60
CA PHE A 160 5.43 12.10 4.37
C PHE A 160 6.89 12.52 4.10
N TYR A 161 7.66 12.86 5.14
CA TYR A 161 9.10 13.18 5.04
C TYR A 161 10.01 11.95 5.17
N THR A 162 9.67 10.92 5.97
CA THR A 162 10.50 9.71 6.19
C THR A 162 10.24 8.55 5.23
N ASN A 163 9.02 8.37 4.73
CA ASN A 163 8.63 7.35 3.74
C ASN A 163 8.71 7.84 2.29
N PHE A 164 9.16 9.08 2.06
CA PHE A 164 9.87 9.39 0.82
C PHE A 164 11.17 8.58 0.88
N GLY A 165 11.13 7.40 0.25
CA GLY A 165 12.11 6.31 0.38
C GLY A 165 13.49 6.82 0.72
N GLY A 166 13.91 6.54 1.95
CA GLY A 166 15.01 7.20 2.65
C GLY A 166 16.03 7.83 1.69
N ILE A 167 15.98 9.16 1.59
CA ILE A 167 16.91 9.95 0.79
C ILE A 167 18.31 9.46 1.13
N THR A 168 18.89 8.69 0.22
CA THR A 168 20.28 8.32 0.30
C THR A 168 21.08 9.49 -0.22
N GLU A 169 22.33 9.65 0.21
CA GLU A 169 23.21 10.72 -0.28
C GLU A 169 23.44 10.68 -1.82
N ASN A 170 22.94 9.63 -2.50
CA ASN A 170 22.99 9.43 -3.94
C ASN A 170 21.73 9.92 -4.70
N ASP A 171 20.66 10.31 -4.00
CA ASP A 171 19.40 10.72 -4.66
C ASP A 171 19.49 12.15 -5.18
N THR A 172 19.31 12.32 -6.49
CA THR A 172 19.41 13.63 -7.13
C THR A 172 18.07 14.36 -6.99
N SER A 173 18.08 15.53 -6.35
CA SER A 173 16.92 16.43 -6.32
C SER A 173 16.56 16.81 -7.75
N THR A 174 15.44 16.28 -8.24
CA THR A 174 14.97 16.49 -9.61
C THR A 174 14.12 17.74 -9.77
N GLY A 175 13.50 18.24 -8.69
CA GLY A 175 12.69 19.45 -8.71
C GLY A 175 11.62 19.49 -7.61
N TYR A 176 10.54 20.21 -7.89
CA TYR A 176 9.42 20.46 -7.01
C TYR A 176 8.10 20.16 -7.74
N ILE A 177 7.24 19.36 -7.12
CA ILE A 177 5.83 19.21 -7.51
C ILE A 177 5.04 20.24 -6.72
N TYR A 178 4.16 20.99 -7.38
CA TYR A 178 3.39 22.04 -6.73
C TYR A 178 1.91 21.94 -7.10
N ILE A 179 1.07 22.33 -6.15
CA ILE A 179 -0.39 22.44 -6.31
C ILE A 179 -0.78 23.90 -6.11
N LEU A 180 -1.41 24.49 -7.11
CA LEU A 180 -1.85 25.88 -7.08
C LEU A 180 -3.36 26.01 -7.14
N LYS A 181 -3.84 27.10 -6.54
CA LYS A 181 -5.23 27.55 -6.66
C LYS A 181 -5.27 28.86 -7.44
N SER A 182 -6.22 29.00 -8.38
CA SER A 182 -6.41 30.24 -9.13
C SER A 182 -7.13 31.29 -8.28
N HIS A 183 -6.68 32.54 -8.38
CA HIS A 183 -7.36 33.74 -7.90
C HIS A 183 -8.06 34.51 -9.03
N SER A 184 -8.44 33.83 -10.12
CA SER A 184 -9.15 34.46 -11.23
C SER A 184 -10.50 35.04 -10.78
N LYS A 185 -10.86 36.19 -11.37
CA LYS A 185 -12.15 36.87 -11.14
C LYS A 185 -13.22 36.45 -12.14
N GLU A 186 -12.92 35.57 -13.08
CA GLU A 186 -13.90 35.13 -14.05
C GLU A 186 -14.96 34.22 -13.40
N PRO A 187 -16.27 34.51 -13.57
CA PRO A 187 -17.33 33.72 -12.94
C PRO A 187 -17.30 32.23 -13.31
N LYS A 188 -16.84 31.90 -14.53
CA LYS A 188 -16.71 30.52 -15.00
C LYS A 188 -15.63 29.73 -14.25
N ILE A 189 -14.60 30.41 -13.74
CA ILE A 189 -13.51 29.80 -12.97
C ILE A 189 -13.89 29.78 -11.49
N GLN A 190 -14.49 30.85 -10.98
CA GLN A 190 -14.91 30.93 -9.57
C GLN A 190 -16.04 29.95 -9.19
N SER A 191 -16.91 29.62 -10.14
CA SER A 191 -17.99 28.64 -9.91
C SER A 191 -17.49 27.19 -9.85
N LEU A 192 -16.24 26.92 -10.23
CA LEU A 192 -15.67 25.59 -10.19
C LEU A 192 -15.09 25.29 -8.81
N GLU A 193 -15.79 24.46 -8.05
CA GLU A 193 -15.27 23.92 -6.80
C GLU A 193 -14.13 22.92 -7.07
N HIS A 194 -13.11 22.94 -6.21
CA HIS A 194 -11.95 22.05 -6.28
C HIS A 194 -11.12 22.15 -7.57
N LEU A 195 -11.03 23.34 -8.15
CA LEU A 195 -10.14 23.60 -9.27
C LEU A 195 -8.70 23.86 -8.79
N TYR A 196 -7.79 22.98 -9.17
CA TYR A 196 -6.37 23.09 -8.84
C TYR A 196 -5.48 22.85 -10.05
N LYS A 197 -4.36 23.59 -10.11
CA LYS A 197 -3.29 23.33 -11.06
C LYS A 197 -2.25 22.45 -10.40
N ILE A 198 -1.80 21.42 -11.09
CA ILE A 198 -0.73 20.54 -10.61
C ILE A 198 0.39 20.59 -11.63
N GLY A 199 1.60 20.87 -11.19
CA GLY A 199 2.74 20.99 -12.08
C GLY A 199 4.05 20.55 -11.44
N PHE A 200 5.06 20.41 -12.30
CA PHE A 200 6.44 20.11 -11.90
C PHE A 200 7.35 21.27 -12.31
N SER A 201 8.33 21.60 -11.47
CA SER A 201 9.35 22.61 -11.75
C SER A 201 10.72 22.14 -11.30
N THR A 202 11.73 22.28 -12.16
CA THR A 202 13.13 22.06 -11.76
C THR A 202 13.70 23.22 -10.93
N THR A 203 13.10 24.41 -11.04
CA THR A 203 13.42 25.61 -10.26
C THR A 203 12.45 25.77 -9.08
N THR A 204 12.76 26.69 -8.16
CA THR A 204 11.85 27.01 -7.05
C THR A 204 10.47 27.44 -7.55
N VAL A 205 9.42 27.07 -6.82
CA VAL A 205 8.03 27.30 -7.24
C VAL A 205 7.75 28.79 -7.36
N GLU A 206 8.29 29.63 -6.47
CA GLU A 206 8.08 31.08 -6.51
C GLU A 206 8.60 31.71 -7.81
N LYS A 207 9.75 31.24 -8.30
CA LYS A 207 10.30 31.71 -9.58
C LYS A 207 9.45 31.26 -10.76
N ARG A 208 8.88 30.04 -10.68
CA ARG A 208 8.03 29.47 -11.73
C ARG A 208 6.69 30.20 -11.86
N ILE A 209 6.12 30.68 -10.76
CA ILE A 209 4.81 31.37 -10.75
C ILE A 209 4.91 32.91 -10.79
N ALA A 210 6.12 33.49 -10.75
CA ALA A 210 6.33 34.94 -10.69
C ALA A 210 5.59 35.74 -11.79
N ASN A 211 5.37 35.13 -12.96
CA ASN A 211 4.67 35.75 -14.09
C ASN A 211 3.27 35.16 -14.36
N ALA A 212 2.67 34.43 -13.41
CA ALA A 212 1.40 33.73 -13.60
C ALA A 212 0.28 34.62 -14.17
N LYS A 213 0.15 35.87 -13.69
CA LYS A 213 -0.84 36.86 -14.20
C LYS A 213 -0.81 37.09 -15.71
N LYS A 214 0.35 36.89 -16.34
CA LYS A 214 0.58 37.20 -17.76
C LYS A 214 0.60 35.96 -18.63
N GLU A 215 0.45 34.78 -18.04
CA GLU A 215 0.61 33.51 -18.73
C GLU A 215 -0.75 32.80 -18.87
N PRO A 216 -1.15 32.42 -20.10
CA PRO A 216 -2.41 31.71 -20.33
C PRO A 216 -2.51 30.37 -19.58
N THR A 217 -1.37 29.71 -19.28
CA THR A 217 -1.34 28.45 -18.52
C THR A 217 -1.82 28.59 -17.08
N TYR A 218 -1.81 29.81 -16.53
CA TYR A 218 -2.31 30.14 -15.19
C TYR A 218 -3.63 30.93 -15.24
N LEU A 219 -4.39 30.80 -16.34
CA LEU A 219 -5.69 31.43 -16.52
C LEU A 219 -5.63 32.97 -16.46
N MET A 220 -4.47 33.55 -16.84
CA MET A 220 -4.23 35.01 -16.83
C MET A 220 -4.46 35.66 -15.46
N ALA A 221 -4.27 34.90 -14.37
CA ALA A 221 -4.61 35.31 -13.02
C ALA A 221 -3.47 35.06 -12.03
N ASP A 222 -3.62 35.65 -10.83
CA ASP A 222 -2.80 35.26 -9.68
C ASP A 222 -3.06 33.82 -9.28
N VAL A 223 -2.04 33.20 -8.70
CA VAL A 223 -2.10 31.84 -8.18
C VAL A 223 -1.50 31.78 -6.78
N GLU A 224 -2.09 30.93 -5.96
CA GLU A 224 -1.64 30.68 -4.59
C GLU A 224 -1.08 29.25 -4.51
N VAL A 225 0.06 29.11 -3.84
CA VAL A 225 0.67 27.80 -3.57
C VAL A 225 -0.09 27.16 -2.40
N ILE A 226 -0.78 26.05 -2.67
CA ILE A 226 -1.52 25.30 -1.65
C ILE A 226 -0.64 24.21 -1.05
N ALA A 227 0.19 23.59 -1.88
CA ALA A 227 1.15 22.59 -1.44
C ALA A 227 2.37 22.58 -2.38
N GLU A 228 3.52 22.24 -1.81
CA GLU A 228 4.78 22.06 -2.50
C GLU A 228 5.47 20.81 -1.94
N TYR A 229 5.99 19.99 -2.85
CA TYR A 229 6.63 18.73 -2.56
C TYR A 229 7.96 18.65 -3.28
N GLN A 230 9.03 18.40 -2.54
CA GLN A 230 10.32 18.16 -3.14
C GLN A 230 10.35 16.77 -3.78
N ALA A 231 10.77 16.70 -5.04
CA ALA A 231 10.77 15.49 -5.84
C ALA A 231 12.19 15.04 -6.16
N PHE A 232 12.48 13.77 -5.87
CA PHE A 232 13.78 13.13 -6.10
C PHE A 232 13.64 12.01 -7.13
N ASN A 233 14.59 11.92 -8.07
CA ASN A 233 14.61 10.92 -9.14
C ASN A 233 13.33 10.83 -10.01
N ILE A 234 12.53 11.90 -10.09
CA ILE A 234 11.31 11.92 -10.90
C ILE A 234 11.63 12.40 -12.32
N ASN A 235 11.10 11.68 -13.31
CA ASN A 235 11.08 12.15 -14.70
C ASN A 235 9.86 13.05 -14.92
N PRO A 236 10.04 14.36 -15.22
CA PRO A 236 8.93 15.31 -15.34
C PRO A 236 7.92 14.95 -16.43
N GLN A 237 8.40 14.42 -17.57
CA GLN A 237 7.54 14.04 -18.69
C GLN A 237 6.66 12.85 -18.34
N LYS A 238 7.22 11.87 -17.62
CA LYS A 238 6.43 10.73 -17.14
C LYS A 238 5.43 11.15 -16.08
N PHE A 239 5.82 12.05 -15.18
CA PHE A 239 4.93 12.60 -14.16
C PHE A 239 3.70 13.25 -14.80
N GLU A 240 3.92 14.17 -15.75
CA GLU A 240 2.85 14.85 -16.47
C GLU A 240 1.95 13.85 -17.22
N TYR A 241 2.56 12.88 -17.91
CA TYR A 241 1.82 11.83 -18.62
C TYR A 241 0.89 11.03 -17.69
N TYR A 242 1.39 10.52 -16.56
CA TYR A 242 0.59 9.74 -15.62
C TYR A 242 -0.49 10.57 -14.94
N LEU A 243 -0.17 11.82 -14.62
CA LEU A 243 -1.13 12.74 -14.01
C LEU A 243 -2.30 13.02 -14.96
N HIS A 244 -2.03 13.33 -16.23
CA HIS A 244 -3.08 13.49 -17.24
C HIS A 244 -3.84 12.20 -17.49
N ALA A 245 -3.18 11.04 -17.50
CA ALA A 245 -3.86 9.77 -17.66
C ALA A 245 -4.79 9.46 -16.48
N PHE A 246 -4.41 9.84 -15.26
CA PHE A 246 -5.17 9.59 -14.05
C PHE A 246 -6.35 10.55 -13.89
N PHE A 247 -6.14 11.84 -14.12
CA PHE A 247 -7.17 12.88 -14.00
C PHE A 247 -7.77 13.32 -15.34
N GLY A 248 -7.59 12.55 -16.42
CA GLY A 248 -7.97 12.96 -17.77
C GLY A 248 -9.44 13.38 -17.89
N GLU A 249 -10.36 12.65 -17.25
CA GLU A 249 -11.80 12.99 -17.24
C GLU A 249 -12.15 14.20 -16.36
N ALA A 250 -11.25 14.56 -15.45
CA ALA A 250 -11.37 15.68 -14.52
C ALA A 250 -10.57 16.93 -14.97
N CYS A 251 -9.90 16.85 -16.11
CA CYS A 251 -9.17 17.97 -16.69
C CYS A 251 -10.13 19.11 -17.04
N LEU A 252 -9.72 20.34 -16.72
CA LEU A 252 -10.45 21.54 -17.10
C LEU A 252 -10.44 21.67 -18.63
N ASP A 253 -11.62 21.79 -19.21
CA ASP A 253 -11.79 22.06 -20.64
C ASP A 253 -12.23 23.52 -20.84
N LEU A 254 -11.25 24.42 -20.94
CA LEU A 254 -11.49 25.86 -21.11
C LEU A 254 -10.45 26.49 -22.03
N LEU A 255 -10.89 27.39 -22.91
CA LEU A 255 -10.03 28.20 -23.76
C LEU A 255 -9.77 29.57 -23.13
N VAL A 256 -8.49 29.90 -22.94
CA VAL A 256 -8.02 31.17 -22.40
C VAL A 256 -7.32 31.95 -23.51
N ALA A 257 -7.72 33.20 -23.74
CA ALA A 257 -7.04 34.07 -24.67
C ALA A 257 -5.81 34.74 -24.03
N ASP A 258 -4.69 34.74 -24.74
CA ASP A 258 -3.55 35.61 -24.44
C ASP A 258 -3.90 37.08 -24.74
N LYS A 259 -3.10 38.03 -24.25
CA LYS A 259 -3.12 39.46 -24.60
C LYS A 259 -3.09 39.71 -26.11
N GLY A 260 -2.50 38.81 -26.88
CA GLY A 260 -2.51 38.85 -28.36
C GLY A 260 -3.77 38.30 -29.03
N GLY A 261 -4.79 37.87 -28.27
CA GLY A 261 -6.03 37.30 -28.80
C GLY A 261 -5.93 35.85 -29.27
N LYS A 262 -4.80 35.18 -29.01
CA LYS A 262 -4.60 33.77 -29.34
C LYS A 262 -5.17 32.89 -28.23
N ASN A 263 -5.99 31.90 -28.60
CA ASN A 263 -6.57 30.96 -27.65
C ASN A 263 -5.58 29.85 -27.27
N HIS A 264 -5.51 29.55 -25.98
CA HIS A 264 -4.70 28.51 -25.38
C HIS A 264 -5.57 27.65 -24.46
N GLN A 265 -5.34 26.33 -24.47
CA GLN A 265 -6.03 25.40 -23.59
C GLN A 265 -5.05 24.88 -22.53
N PRO A 266 -5.22 25.25 -21.25
CA PRO A 266 -4.30 24.83 -20.20
C PRO A 266 -4.67 23.42 -19.74
N LYS A 267 -3.77 22.45 -19.95
CA LYS A 267 -4.05 21.03 -19.68
C LYS A 267 -3.83 20.62 -18.22
N GLU A 268 -3.09 21.42 -17.47
CA GLU A 268 -2.60 21.09 -16.13
C GLU A 268 -3.58 21.49 -14.99
N TRP A 269 -4.83 21.81 -15.33
CA TRP A 269 -5.86 22.17 -14.37
C TRP A 269 -6.86 21.03 -14.22
N PHE A 270 -7.16 20.65 -12.98
CA PHE A 270 -8.00 19.51 -12.66
C PHE A 270 -9.06 19.89 -11.63
N ILE A 271 -10.26 19.33 -11.80
CA ILE A 271 -11.41 19.51 -10.92
C ILE A 271 -11.51 18.26 -10.04
N ALA A 272 -10.78 18.27 -8.93
CA ALA A 272 -10.71 17.15 -7.99
C ALA A 272 -10.43 17.65 -6.56
N PRO A 273 -11.01 17.02 -5.52
CA PRO A 273 -10.74 17.39 -4.13
C PRO A 273 -9.26 17.41 -3.80
N LEU A 274 -8.83 18.35 -2.95
CA LEU A 274 -7.41 18.54 -2.62
C LEU A 274 -6.81 17.26 -2.01
N ASN A 275 -7.52 16.63 -1.09
CA ASN A 275 -7.09 15.37 -0.46
C ASN A 275 -6.88 14.23 -1.48
N VAL A 276 -7.66 14.21 -2.58
CA VAL A 276 -7.49 13.22 -3.64
C VAL A 276 -6.31 13.54 -4.53
N ILE A 277 -6.10 14.83 -4.83
CA ILE A 277 -4.92 15.27 -5.56
C ILE A 277 -3.64 14.91 -4.80
N GLN A 278 -3.61 15.17 -3.49
CA GLN A 278 -2.46 14.84 -2.63
C GLN A 278 -2.17 13.34 -2.64
N GLN A 279 -3.19 12.50 -2.43
CA GLN A 279 -3.06 11.05 -2.54
C GLN A 279 -2.59 10.60 -3.93
N ALA A 280 -3.08 11.21 -5.00
CA ALA A 280 -2.64 10.87 -6.35
C ALA A 280 -1.17 11.24 -6.58
N VAL A 281 -0.71 12.38 -6.06
CA VAL A 281 0.72 12.77 -6.10
C VAL A 281 1.56 11.74 -5.33
N GLU A 282 1.14 11.31 -4.15
CA GLU A 282 1.82 10.27 -3.37
C GLU A 282 1.93 8.95 -4.15
N LEU A 283 0.82 8.49 -4.73
CA LEU A 283 0.78 7.27 -5.54
C LEU A 283 1.67 7.37 -6.78
N LEU A 284 1.80 8.58 -7.36
CA LEU A 284 2.62 8.82 -8.54
C LEU A 284 4.10 8.77 -8.17
N VAL A 285 4.49 9.45 -7.09
CA VAL A 285 5.86 9.41 -6.55
C VAL A 285 6.26 7.96 -6.22
N ASN A 286 5.37 7.20 -5.58
CA ASN A 286 5.60 5.81 -5.22
C ASN A 286 5.45 4.82 -6.40
N SER A 287 5.17 5.31 -7.61
CA SER A 287 4.95 4.50 -8.81
C SER A 287 3.81 3.46 -8.70
N GLN A 288 2.86 3.69 -7.78
CA GLN A 288 1.71 2.82 -7.54
C GLN A 288 0.43 3.28 -8.27
N ILE A 289 0.41 4.50 -8.80
CA ILE A 289 -0.75 5.12 -9.46
C ILE A 289 -1.36 4.26 -10.58
N MET A 290 -0.57 3.37 -11.20
CA MET A 290 -1.03 2.46 -12.25
C MET A 290 -2.14 1.50 -11.78
N ASN A 291 -2.15 1.14 -10.50
CA ASN A 291 -3.14 0.22 -9.90
C ASN A 291 -4.45 0.92 -9.53
N TYR A 292 -4.51 2.23 -9.66
CA TYR A 292 -5.63 3.04 -9.24
C TYR A 292 -6.24 3.82 -10.41
N LYS A 293 -7.48 4.26 -10.23
CA LYS A 293 -8.20 5.16 -11.12
C LYS A 293 -8.91 6.22 -10.30
N TYR A 294 -8.99 7.44 -10.84
CA TYR A 294 -9.87 8.46 -10.27
C TYR A 294 -11.29 8.24 -10.76
N ASN A 295 -12.26 8.24 -9.84
CA ASN A 295 -13.68 8.24 -10.18
C ASN A 295 -14.25 9.65 -10.00
N LYS A 296 -14.62 10.29 -11.11
CA LYS A 296 -15.16 11.66 -11.13
C LYS A 296 -16.52 11.79 -10.43
N LEU A 297 -17.32 10.73 -10.38
CA LEU A 297 -18.65 10.75 -9.77
C LEU A 297 -18.57 10.70 -8.25
N THR A 298 -17.77 9.78 -7.71
CA THR A 298 -17.55 9.65 -6.26
C THR A 298 -16.53 10.67 -5.75
N LYS A 299 -15.72 11.25 -6.64
CA LYS A 299 -14.57 12.11 -6.32
C LYS A 299 -13.58 11.41 -5.40
N GLU A 300 -13.32 10.12 -5.65
CA GLU A 300 -12.44 9.27 -4.86
C GLU A 300 -11.46 8.50 -5.76
N ILE A 301 -10.40 7.96 -5.15
CA ILE A 301 -9.46 7.05 -5.81
C ILE A 301 -9.92 5.62 -5.56
N GLU A 302 -10.12 4.87 -6.63
CA GLU A 302 -10.52 3.47 -6.60
C GLU A 302 -9.39 2.58 -7.12
N LEU A 303 -9.30 1.36 -6.61
CA LEU A 303 -8.46 0.33 -7.21
C LEU A 303 -9.04 -0.06 -8.58
N LYS A 304 -8.17 -0.24 -9.57
CA LYS A 304 -8.56 -0.74 -10.90
C LYS A 304 -8.95 -2.21 -10.86
#